data_AF-A0A3B9C320-F1
#
_entry.id   AF-A0A3B9C320-F1
#
_cell.length_a   1.000
_cell.length_b   1.000
_cell.length_c   1.000
_cell.angle_alpha   90.00
_cell.angle_beta   90.00
_cell.angle_gamma   90.00
#
_symmetry.space_group_name_H-M   'P 1'
#
loop_
_entity.id
_entity.type
_entity.pdbx_description
1 polymer ?
#
loop_
_entity_poly.entity_id
_entity_poly.type
_entity_poly.pdbx_seq_one_letter_code
_entity_poly.pdbx_strand_id
1 'polypeptide(L)' 'MRNYPNPAEESVKLNIQQSTSGNIQIVLSDLGGKDTSLSQHVIEEGNTLIPINISALSRSAYMIQDRCKTIK' A
#
# COMPACT_ATOMS: atom_id res chain seq x y z
N MET A 1 -25.79 -22.74 -1.98
CA MET A 1 -25.14 -21.45 -1.65
C MET A 1 -24.48 -20.93 -2.93
N ARG A 2 -24.87 -19.77 -3.46
CA ARG A 2 -24.15 -19.18 -4.60
C ARG A 2 -22.83 -18.64 -4.06
N ASN A 3 -21.72 -19.28 -4.42
CA ASN A 3 -20.39 -18.67 -4.29
C ASN A 3 -20.40 -17.41 -5.13
N TYR A 4 -20.66 -16.27 -4.50
CA TYR A 4 -20.36 -14.99 -5.13
C TYR A 4 -18.84 -14.96 -5.23
N PRO A 5 -18.24 -14.95 -6.43
CA PRO A 5 -16.80 -14.78 -6.54
C PRO A 5 -16.51 -13.47 -5.85
N ASN A 6 -15.81 -13.52 -4.72
CA ASN A 6 -15.27 -12.32 -4.11
C ASN A 6 -14.28 -11.77 -5.14
N PRO A 7 -14.58 -10.67 -5.85
CA PRO A 7 -13.64 -10.13 -6.83
C PRO A 7 -12.55 -9.35 -6.08
N ALA A 8 -12.14 -9.84 -4.91
CA ALA A 8 -11.10 -9.23 -4.12
C ALA A 8 -9.82 -9.40 -4.91
N GLU A 9 -9.45 -8.34 -5.63
CA GLU A 9 -8.14 -8.22 -6.23
C GLU A 9 -7.12 -8.60 -5.15
N GLU A 10 -6.26 -9.57 -5.45
CA GLU A 10 -5.25 -10.04 -4.49
C GLU A 10 -4.19 -8.96 -4.22
N SER A 11 -4.19 -7.90 -5.02
CA SER A 11 -3.25 -6.79 -4.93
C SER A 11 -3.88 -5.47 -5.38
N VAL A 12 -3.52 -4.38 -4.70
CA VAL A 12 -3.79 -3.00 -5.14
C VAL A 12 -2.50 -2.39 -5.65
N LYS A 13 -2.55 -1.57 -6.71
CA LYS A 13 -1.37 -0.85 -7.22
C LYS A 13 -1.41 0.60 -6.77
N LEU A 14 -0.41 1.02 -6.00
CA LEU A 14 -0.23 2.41 -5.58
C LEU A 14 0.69 3.11 -6.57
N ASN A 15 0.19 4.16 -7.23
CA ASN A 15 1.02 5.02 -8.07
C ASN A 15 1.54 6.20 -7.23
N ILE A 16 2.85 6.26 -7.02
CA ILE A 16 3.52 7.33 -6.30
C ILE A 16 4.29 8.18 -7.30
N GLN A 17 3.93 9.46 -7.35
CA GLN A 17 4.65 10.45 -8.13
C GLN A 17 5.48 11.32 -7.20
N GLN A 18 6.81 11.26 -7.31
CA GLN A 18 7.71 12.10 -6.53
C GLN A 18 8.75 12.81 -7.41
N SER A 19 9.11 14.02 -7.01
CA SER A 19 10.10 14.84 -7.71
C SER A 19 11.55 14.51 -7.32
N THR A 20 11.75 13.63 -6.34
CA THR A 20 13.07 13.25 -5.80
C THR A 20 13.07 11.76 -5.50
N SER A 21 14.20 11.09 -5.73
CA SER A 21 14.38 9.70 -5.30
C SER A 21 14.49 9.61 -3.78
N GLY A 22 14.00 8.52 -3.19
CA GLY A 22 14.08 8.35 -1.75
C GLY A 22 13.54 7.03 -1.23
N ASN A 23 13.57 6.88 0.08
CA ASN A 23 12.96 5.74 0.76
C ASN A 23 11.55 6.13 1.22
N ILE A 24 10.57 5.35 0.79
CA ILE A 24 9.19 5.49 1.23
C ILE A 24 8.78 4.26 2.03
N GLN A 25 8.06 4.50 3.11
CA GLN A 25 7.43 3.45 3.89
C GLN A 25 5.93 3.50 3.62
N ILE A 26 5.36 2.39 3.16
CA ILE A 26 3.92 2.23 2.97
C ILE A 26 3.38 1.46 4.16
N VAL A 27 2.43 2.07 4.86
CA VAL A 27 1.78 1.50 6.03
C VAL A 27 0.32 1.24 5.68
N LEU A 28 -0.13 0.02 5.95
CA LEU A 28 -1.53 -0.35 5.86
C LEU A 28 -2.08 -0.51 7.26
N SER A 29 -3.09 0.28 7.62
CA SER A 29 -3.72 0.24 8.94
C SER A 29 -5.21 -0.09 8.80
N ASP A 30 -5.79 -0.74 9.82
CA ASP A 30 -7.24 -0.84 9.91
C ASP A 30 -7.87 0.51 10.28
N LEU A 31 -9.21 0.58 10.26
CA LEU A 31 -9.93 1.80 10.66
C LEU A 31 -9.80 2.14 12.15
N GLY A 32 -9.27 1.22 12.98
CA GLY A 32 -8.91 1.48 14.38
C GLY A 32 -7.53 2.10 14.54
N GLY A 33 -6.79 2.31 13.43
CA GLY A 33 -5.43 2.83 13.43
C GLY A 33 -4.36 1.79 13.77
N LYS A 34 -4.71 0.50 13.81
CA LYS A 34 -3.73 -0.57 14.03
C LYS A 34 -3.03 -0.90 12.71
N ASP A 35 -1.71 -0.82 12.72
CA ASP A 35 -0.90 -1.21 11.58
C ASP A 35 -0.98 -2.73 11.35
N THR A 36 -1.35 -3.10 10.13
CA THR A 36 -1.56 -4.49 9.68
C THR A 36 -0.49 -4.95 8.70
N SER A 37 0.10 -4.03 7.95
CA SER A 37 1.24 -4.29 7.08
C SER A 37 2.11 -3.05 6.98
N LEU A 38 3.41 -3.27 6.81
CA LEU A 38 4.41 -2.23 6.64
C LEU A 38 5.41 -2.71 5.59
N SER A 39 5.56 -1.96 4.51
CA SER A 39 6.55 -2.20 3.47
C SER A 39 7.44 -0.99 3.26
N GLN A 40 8.69 -1.22 2.85
CA GLN A 40 9.64 -0.17 2.51
C GLN A 40 10.05 -0.35 1.06
N HIS A 41 10.03 0.76 0.33
CA HIS A 41 10.39 0.78 -1.08
C HIS A 41 11.35 1.93 -1.35
N VAL A 42 12.34 1.68 -2.19
CA VAL A 42 13.11 2.74 -2.82
C VAL A 42 12.30 3.22 -4.02
N ILE A 43 12.04 4.52 -4.07
CA ILE A 43 11.36 5.17 -5.18
C ILE A 43 12.36 6.04 -5.93
N GLU A 44 12.27 6.01 -7.25
CA GLU A 44 13.05 6.89 -8.13
C GLU A 44 12.25 8.15 -8.44
N GLU A 45 12.92 9.15 -9.00
CA GLU A 45 12.27 10.36 -9.50
C GLU A 45 11.27 10.01 -10.61
N GLY A 46 10.08 10.61 -10.54
CA GLY A 46 8.99 10.35 -11.47
C GLY A 46 7.91 9.45 -10.86
N ASN A 47 7.43 8.50 -11.66
CA ASN A 47 6.29 7.65 -11.30
C ASN A 47 6.76 6.24 -10.91
N THR A 48 6.47 5.82 -9.68
CA THR A 48 6.70 4.46 -9.21
C THR A 48 5.37 3.77 -8.93
N LEU A 49 5.17 2.59 -9.52
CA LEU A 49 4.01 1.74 -9.23
C LEU A 49 4.41 0.67 -8.21
N ILE A 50 3.79 0.70 -7.03
CA ILE A 50 4.04 -0.24 -5.95
C ILE A 50 2.84 -1.21 -5.83
N PRO A 51 3.03 -2.51 -6.08
CA PRO A 51 2.00 -3.51 -5.81
C PRO A 51 1.92 -3.79 -4.30
N ILE A 52 0.74 -3.63 -3.72
CA ILE A 52 0.43 -3.94 -2.32
C ILE A 52 -0.41 -5.20 -2.29
N ASN A 53 0.14 -6.29 -1.75
CA ASN A 53 -0.58 -7.55 -1.59
C ASN A 53 -1.61 -7.43 -0.44
N ILE A 54 -2.88 -7.69 -0.75
CA ILE A 54 -4.00 -7.66 0.20
C ILE A 54 -4.69 -9.02 0.34
N SER A 55 -4.14 -10.09 -0.25
CA SER A 55 -4.77 -11.41 -0.30
C SER A 55 -4.94 -12.06 1.07
N ALA A 56 -4.04 -11.75 2.01
CA ALA A 56 -4.08 -12.26 3.38
C ALA A 56 -4.95 -11.42 4.33
N LEU A 57 -5.53 -10.31 3.86
CA LEU A 57 -6.32 -9.43 4.70
C LEU A 57 -7.78 -9.88 4.76
N SER A 58 -8.34 -9.80 5.95
CA SER A 58 -9.78 -9.97 6.15
C SER A 58 -10.55 -8.92 5.36
N ARG A 59 -11.76 -9.27 4.90
CA ARG A 59 -12.62 -8.31 4.18
C ARG A 59 -13.06 -7.19 5.12
N SER A 60 -12.42 -6.03 5.00
CA SER A 60 -12.71 -4.82 5.78
C SER A 60 -12.22 -3.58 5.02
N ALA A 61 -12.47 -2.40 5.58
CA ALA A 61 -11.86 -1.16 5.15
C ALA A 61 -10.47 -0.98 5.80
N TYR A 62 -9.52 -0.51 5.01
CA TYR A 62 -8.14 -0.25 5.42
C TYR A 62 -7.71 1.11 4.90
N MET A 63 -6.74 1.72 5.58
CA MET A 63 -6.10 2.96 5.20
C MET A 63 -4.67 2.68 4.74
N ILE A 64 -4.29 3.22 3.59
CA ILE A 64 -2.91 3.21 3.09
C ILE A 64 -2.30 4.59 3.39
N GLN A 65 -1.16 4.61 4.06
CA GLN A 65 -0.38 5.82 4.33
C GLN A 65 1.02 5.68 3.74
N ASP A 66 1.47 6.68 3.01
CA ASP A 66 2.86 6.80 2.60
C ASP A 66 3.62 7.72 3.57
N ARG A 67 4.77 7.24 4.06
CA ARG A 67 5.68 7.98 4.93
C ARG A 67 7.01 8.11 4.20
N CYS A 68 7.17 9.20 3.46
CA CYS A 68 8.43 9.51 2.80
C CYS A 68 9.39 10.18 3.79
N LYS A 69 10.62 9.67 3.90
CA LYS A 69 11.68 10.34 4.64
C LYS A 69 12.67 10.91 3.64
N THR A 70 12.54 12.19 3.34
CA THR A 70 13.51 12.92 2.52
C THR A 70 14.84 12.94 3.25
N ILE A 71 15.87 12.33 2.66
CA ILE A 71 17.25 12.51 3.13
C ILE A 71 17.69 13.86 2.55
N LYS A 72 17.83 14.87 3.42
CA LYS A 72 18.41 16.17 3.07
C LYS A 72 19.92 16.10 3.08
#